data_AF-A0A815L8T4-F1
#
_entry.id   AF-A0A815L8T4-F1
#
_cell.length_a   1.000
_cell.length_b   1.000
_cell.length_c   1.000
_cell.angle_alpha   90.00
_cell.angle_beta   90.00
_cell.angle_gamma   90.00
#
_symmetry.space_group_name_H-M   'P 1'
#
loop_
_entity.id
_entity.type
_entity.pdbx_description
1 polymer ?
#
loop_
_entity_poly.entity_id
_entity_poly.type
_entity_poly.pdbx_seq_one_letter_code
_entity_poly.pdbx_strand_id
1 'polypeptide(L)'
;MAQIKRQRKFSTGDSDNMKRKQFHSAHQSISYFEDLSNEIIYEIFEYFDFDYIYETFSNLNQRFVNLIINSNLPIKINISSVSKPNFERYYTNRIIPNRHRIKSLRITNIFAVNTILSPQDNISKLTRLETLILTNISSSYLRNLQYLINLPKLSSLTIICKGDIIYKDYTMYDQAEIYHQIFQSPVLKYFNVLLEMSLMPIVSSLSFATNRYSSVEHLVIKNNIELNELYIILSYVPQIRRLSISALQKP
;
A
#
# COMPACT_ATOMS: atom_id res chain seq x y z
N MET A 1 -74.45 -27.47 -41.37
CA MET A 1 -75.24 -26.53 -42.19
C MET A 1 -74.27 -25.65 -42.99
N ALA A 2 -74.44 -25.67 -44.32
CA ALA A 2 -73.97 -24.76 -45.40
C ALA A 2 -72.52 -24.19 -45.29
N GLN A 3 -71.50 -24.53 -46.09
CA GLN A 3 -71.34 -24.72 -47.55
C GLN A 3 -71.53 -23.44 -48.39
N ILE A 4 -70.44 -22.92 -49.00
CA ILE A 4 -70.22 -22.74 -50.47
C ILE A 4 -69.30 -21.54 -50.86
N LYS A 5 -68.15 -21.91 -51.45
CA LYS A 5 -67.41 -21.42 -52.65
C LYS A 5 -67.32 -19.92 -53.00
N ARG A 6 -66.10 -19.50 -53.37
CA ARG A 6 -65.69 -19.33 -54.80
C ARG A 6 -64.17 -19.23 -54.99
N GLN A 7 -63.66 -20.07 -55.89
CA GLN A 7 -62.35 -19.93 -56.54
C GLN A 7 -62.41 -18.88 -57.67
N ARG A 8 -61.28 -18.22 -57.97
CA ARG A 8 -60.80 -18.07 -59.36
C ARG A 8 -59.28 -17.82 -59.40
N LYS A 9 -58.72 -18.26 -60.52
CA LYS A 9 -57.34 -18.65 -60.83
C LYS A 9 -56.60 -17.55 -61.62
N PHE A 10 -55.27 -17.53 -61.45
CA PHE A 10 -54.17 -17.17 -62.37
C PHE A 10 -54.16 -15.83 -63.13
N SER A 11 -53.05 -15.08 -62.99
CA SER A 11 -52.15 -14.82 -64.13
C SER A 11 -50.72 -14.53 -63.65
N THR A 12 -49.78 -15.16 -64.34
CA THR A 12 -48.32 -15.09 -64.25
C THR A 12 -47.77 -13.83 -64.91
N GLY A 13 -46.68 -13.28 -64.37
CA GLY A 13 -45.87 -12.26 -65.01
C GLY A 13 -44.56 -12.05 -64.25
N ASP A 14 -43.50 -12.68 -64.76
CA ASP A 14 -42.10 -12.42 -64.42
C ASP A 14 -41.75 -10.94 -64.65
N SER A 15 -40.99 -10.33 -63.73
CA SER A 15 -39.61 -9.88 -63.98
C SER A 15 -39.11 -8.90 -62.90
N ASP A 16 -37.79 -8.96 -62.69
CA ASP A 16 -36.93 -7.88 -62.17
C ASP A 16 -36.74 -7.72 -60.66
N ASN A 17 -35.80 -8.53 -60.17
CA ASN A 17 -34.62 -8.07 -59.44
C ASN A 17 -34.46 -6.54 -59.39
N MET A 18 -34.48 -5.94 -58.20
CA MET A 18 -33.36 -5.10 -57.74
C MET A 18 -33.51 -4.66 -56.27
N LYS A 19 -32.41 -4.90 -55.53
CA LYS A 19 -31.97 -4.14 -54.34
C LYS A 19 -32.79 -4.29 -53.06
N ARG A 20 -32.84 -5.51 -52.51
CA ARG A 20 -32.75 -5.64 -51.04
C ARG A 20 -31.33 -5.23 -50.63
N LYS A 21 -31.16 -3.94 -50.31
CA LYS A 21 -30.03 -3.48 -49.51
C LYS A 21 -30.04 -4.31 -48.22
N GLN A 22 -29.17 -5.31 -48.15
CA GLN A 22 -28.71 -5.82 -46.87
C GLN A 22 -28.03 -4.64 -46.19
N PHE A 23 -28.77 -3.96 -45.33
CA PHE A 23 -28.14 -3.21 -44.27
C PHE A 23 -27.36 -4.23 -43.46
N HIS A 24 -26.05 -4.31 -43.69
CA HIS A 24 -25.15 -4.73 -42.64
C HIS A 24 -25.37 -3.74 -41.50
N SER A 25 -26.27 -4.11 -40.59
CA SER A 25 -26.30 -3.60 -39.24
C SER A 25 -24.88 -3.80 -38.73
N ALA A 26 -24.08 -2.73 -38.75
CA ALA A 26 -22.89 -2.66 -37.95
C ALA A 26 -23.37 -2.82 -36.52
N HIS A 27 -23.38 -4.06 -36.03
CA HIS A 27 -23.55 -4.34 -34.63
C HIS A 27 -22.42 -3.57 -33.94
N GLN A 28 -22.76 -2.43 -33.34
CA GLN A 28 -21.89 -1.79 -32.37
C GLN A 28 -21.60 -2.87 -31.34
N SER A 29 -20.39 -3.43 -31.38
CA SER A 29 -19.92 -4.31 -30.32
C SER A 29 -19.87 -3.45 -29.07
N ILE A 30 -20.84 -3.63 -28.19
CA ILE A 30 -20.80 -3.05 -26.86
C ILE A 30 -19.57 -3.70 -26.21
N SER A 31 -18.49 -2.95 -26.06
CA SER A 31 -17.32 -3.39 -25.31
C SER A 31 -17.63 -3.27 -23.83
N TYR A 32 -17.53 -4.39 -23.11
CA TYR A 32 -17.68 -4.42 -21.68
C TYR A 32 -16.34 -4.18 -20.99
N PHE A 33 -16.36 -3.82 -19.71
CA PHE A 33 -15.13 -3.67 -18.93
C PHE A 33 -14.34 -4.98 -18.87
N GLU A 34 -15.06 -6.11 -18.86
CA GLU A 34 -14.54 -7.47 -18.88
C GLU A 34 -13.83 -7.83 -20.20
N ASP A 35 -13.98 -7.03 -21.25
CA ASP A 35 -13.30 -7.21 -22.53
C ASP A 35 -11.92 -6.54 -22.57
N LEU A 36 -11.57 -5.71 -21.58
CA LEU A 36 -10.25 -5.08 -21.49
C LEU A 36 -9.16 -6.13 -21.37
N SER A 37 -7.96 -5.88 -21.93
CA SER A 37 -6.81 -6.78 -21.80
C SER A 37 -6.32 -6.87 -20.35
N ASN A 38 -5.61 -7.95 -20.00
CA ASN A 38 -5.04 -8.10 -18.65
C ASN A 38 -4.07 -6.95 -18.31
N GLU A 39 -3.33 -6.45 -19.30
CA GLU A 39 -2.38 -5.35 -19.14
C GLU A 39 -3.09 -4.08 -18.68
N ILE A 40 -4.19 -3.70 -19.35
CA ILE A 40 -4.97 -2.51 -18.97
C ILE A 40 -5.58 -2.70 -17.57
N ILE A 41 -6.11 -3.89 -17.25
CA ILE A 41 -6.64 -4.18 -15.91
C ILE A 41 -5.55 -4.04 -14.84
N TYR A 42 -4.33 -4.47 -15.13
CA TYR A 42 -3.20 -4.36 -14.21
C TYR A 42 -2.76 -2.91 -13.99
N GLU A 43 -2.75 -2.09 -15.04
CA GLU A 43 -2.52 -0.65 -14.92
C GLU A 43 -3.59 0.00 -14.04
N ILE A 44 -4.86 -0.35 -14.23
CA ILE A 44 -5.96 0.13 -13.38
C ILE A 44 -5.72 -0.29 -11.92
N PHE A 45 -5.40 -1.56 -11.67
CA PHE A 45 -5.17 -2.09 -10.32
C PHE A 45 -4.01 -1.40 -9.60
N GLU A 46 -3.01 -0.86 -10.31
CA GLU A 46 -1.91 -0.13 -9.68
C GLU A 46 -2.38 1.09 -8.89
N TYR A 47 -3.52 1.69 -9.23
CA TYR A 47 -4.07 2.87 -8.55
C TYR A 47 -4.87 2.55 -7.29
N PHE A 48 -5.25 1.29 -7.06
CA PHE A 48 -6.16 0.91 -5.98
C PHE A 48 -5.48 0.12 -4.87
N ASP A 49 -6.15 0.11 -3.71
CA ASP A 49 -5.83 -0.81 -2.62
C ASP A 49 -6.29 -2.23 -2.97
N PHE A 50 -5.53 -3.23 -2.52
CA PHE A 50 -5.82 -4.64 -2.78
C PHE A 50 -7.20 -5.06 -2.32
N ASP A 51 -7.69 -4.52 -1.20
CA ASP A 51 -9.01 -4.87 -0.69
C ASP A 51 -10.11 -4.35 -1.59
N TYR A 52 -9.95 -3.10 -2.04
CA TYR A 52 -10.89 -2.50 -2.97
C TYR A 52 -10.93 -3.30 -4.28
N ILE A 53 -9.77 -3.71 -4.78
CA ILE A 53 -9.67 -4.55 -5.97
C ILE A 53 -10.38 -5.89 -5.73
N TYR A 54 -10.09 -6.55 -4.61
CA TYR A 54 -10.66 -7.84 -4.32
C TYR A 54 -12.19 -7.75 -4.24
N GLU A 55 -12.72 -6.88 -3.38
CA GLU A 55 -14.15 -6.80 -3.12
C GLU A 55 -14.94 -6.33 -4.36
N THR A 56 -14.35 -5.48 -5.20
CA THR A 56 -15.01 -4.98 -6.42
C THR A 56 -14.98 -6.00 -7.56
N PHE A 57 -13.84 -6.67 -7.78
CA PHE A 57 -13.60 -7.44 -9.01
C PHE A 57 -13.62 -8.96 -8.82
N SER A 58 -13.51 -9.50 -7.59
CA SER A 58 -13.44 -10.95 -7.38
C SER A 58 -14.69 -11.71 -7.80
N ASN A 59 -15.84 -11.03 -7.83
CA ASN A 59 -17.14 -11.66 -8.11
C ASN A 59 -17.60 -11.49 -9.56
N LEU A 60 -16.80 -10.85 -10.42
CA LEU A 60 -17.17 -10.63 -11.83
C LEU A 60 -17.14 -11.93 -12.62
N ASN A 61 -15.98 -12.58 -12.69
CA ASN A 61 -15.79 -13.87 -13.35
C ASN A 61 -14.46 -14.52 -12.94
N GLN A 62 -14.26 -15.77 -13.36
CA GLN A 62 -13.05 -16.55 -13.02
C GLN A 62 -11.76 -15.90 -13.52
N ARG A 63 -11.80 -15.15 -14.62
CA ARG A 63 -10.62 -14.42 -15.12
C ARG A 63 -10.17 -13.40 -14.08
N PHE A 64 -11.06 -12.58 -13.53
CA PHE A 64 -10.69 -11.61 -12.48
C PHE A 64 -10.22 -12.26 -11.19
N VAL A 65 -10.84 -13.37 -10.76
CA VAL A 65 -10.33 -14.16 -9.63
C VAL A 65 -8.87 -14.55 -9.84
N ASN A 66 -8.54 -15.06 -11.04
CA ASN A 66 -7.18 -15.44 -11.39
C ASN A 66 -6.23 -14.23 -11.44
N LEU A 67 -6.67 -13.09 -11.98
CA LEU A 67 -5.88 -11.85 -12.03
C LEU A 67 -5.54 -11.32 -10.63
N ILE A 68 -6.42 -11.50 -9.66
CA ILE A 68 -6.23 -10.99 -8.30
C ILE A 68 -5.38 -11.96 -7.48
N ILE A 69 -5.79 -13.23 -7.44
CA ILE A 69 -5.21 -14.24 -6.53
C ILE A 69 -3.93 -14.87 -7.10
N ASN A 70 -3.91 -15.18 -8.40
CA ASN A 70 -2.84 -15.98 -9.02
C ASN A 70 -1.80 -15.15 -9.79
N SER A 71 -1.90 -13.82 -9.76
CA SER A 71 -0.90 -12.96 -10.41
C SER A 71 0.33 -12.72 -9.52
N ASN A 72 1.42 -12.26 -10.12
CA ASN A 72 2.62 -11.78 -9.41
C ASN A 72 2.67 -10.26 -9.29
N LEU A 73 1.52 -9.60 -9.51
CA LEU A 73 1.46 -8.15 -9.48
C LEU A 73 1.79 -7.61 -8.09
N PRO A 74 2.57 -6.52 -8.01
CA PRO A 74 2.73 -5.80 -6.76
C PRO A 74 1.38 -5.30 -6.23
N ILE A 75 1.17 -5.43 -4.93
CA ILE A 75 -0.07 -4.98 -4.29
C ILE A 75 0.18 -3.91 -3.23
N LYS A 76 -0.83 -3.07 -3.01
CA LYS A 76 -0.88 -2.06 -1.95
C LYS A 76 -1.92 -2.50 -0.93
N ILE A 77 -1.55 -2.51 0.35
CA ILE A 77 -2.45 -2.88 1.44
C ILE A 77 -2.56 -1.72 2.41
N ASN A 78 -3.79 -1.36 2.74
CA ASN A 78 -4.12 -0.32 3.70
C ASN A 78 -5.10 -0.87 4.74
N ILE A 79 -4.58 -1.14 5.93
CA ILE A 79 -5.34 -1.78 7.01
C ILE A 79 -6.20 -0.75 7.77
N SER A 80 -6.20 0.53 7.37
CA SER A 80 -6.85 1.60 8.15
C SER A 80 -8.34 1.37 8.40
N SER A 81 -9.05 0.79 7.44
CA SER A 81 -10.48 0.52 7.51
C SER A 81 -10.83 -0.82 8.15
N VAL A 82 -9.85 -1.70 8.41
CA VAL A 82 -10.10 -3.05 8.93
C VAL A 82 -10.34 -2.97 10.43
N SER A 83 -11.50 -3.44 10.88
CA SER A 83 -11.84 -3.51 12.31
C SER A 83 -11.12 -4.66 13.02
N LYS A 84 -10.89 -4.52 14.34
CA LYS A 84 -10.22 -5.56 15.15
C LYS A 84 -10.87 -6.96 15.02
N PRO A 85 -12.22 -7.12 15.06
CA PRO A 85 -12.84 -8.44 14.92
C PRO A 85 -12.61 -9.09 13.55
N ASN A 86 -12.50 -8.28 12.49
CA ASN A 86 -12.31 -8.76 11.13
C ASN A 86 -10.83 -8.98 10.79
N PHE A 87 -9.92 -8.46 11.61
CA PHE A 87 -8.50 -8.43 11.31
C PHE A 87 -7.88 -9.82 11.18
N GLU A 88 -8.23 -10.78 12.04
CA GLU A 88 -7.66 -12.13 11.96
C GLU A 88 -8.02 -12.83 10.65
N ARG A 89 -9.28 -12.74 10.25
CA ARG A 89 -9.76 -13.28 8.97
C ARG A 89 -9.10 -12.56 7.80
N TYR A 90 -8.98 -11.25 7.90
CA TYR A 90 -8.35 -10.41 6.90
C TYR A 90 -6.87 -10.78 6.71
N TYR A 91 -6.13 -10.83 7.81
CA TYR A 91 -4.72 -11.18 7.85
C TYR A 91 -4.51 -12.56 7.22
N THR A 92 -5.23 -13.57 7.69
CA THR A 92 -5.10 -14.96 7.23
C THR A 92 -5.40 -15.14 5.74
N ASN A 93 -6.45 -14.49 5.23
CA ASN A 93 -6.92 -14.72 3.85
C ASN A 93 -6.35 -13.73 2.82
N ARG A 94 -5.88 -12.55 3.25
CA ARG A 94 -5.44 -11.48 2.35
C ARG A 94 -3.96 -11.19 2.48
N ILE A 95 -3.48 -10.95 3.70
CA ILE A 95 -2.08 -10.59 3.92
C ILE A 95 -1.18 -11.82 3.79
N ILE A 96 -1.49 -12.92 4.50
CA ILE A 96 -0.61 -14.08 4.56
C ILE A 96 -0.27 -14.67 3.18
N PRO A 97 -1.25 -14.90 2.28
CA PRO A 97 -0.97 -15.52 0.99
C PRO A 97 -0.18 -14.59 0.06
N ASN A 98 -0.34 -13.27 0.22
CA ASN A 98 0.19 -12.28 -0.71
C ASN A 98 1.44 -11.53 -0.22
N ARG A 99 2.02 -11.89 0.94
CA ARG A 99 3.16 -11.18 1.57
C ARG A 99 4.30 -10.85 0.61
N HIS A 100 4.66 -11.82 -0.22
CA HIS A 100 5.75 -11.72 -1.20
C HIS A 100 5.48 -10.71 -2.32
N ARG A 101 4.22 -10.28 -2.51
CA ARG A 101 3.79 -9.29 -3.51
C ARG A 101 3.53 -7.91 -2.92
N ILE A 102 3.46 -7.77 -1.60
CA ILE A 102 3.16 -6.49 -0.94
C ILE A 102 4.30 -5.50 -1.23
N LYS A 103 3.98 -4.45 -1.98
CA LYS A 103 4.88 -3.34 -2.35
C LYS A 103 4.70 -2.16 -1.41
N SER A 104 3.47 -1.89 -0.99
CA SER A 104 3.14 -0.82 -0.06
C SER A 104 2.25 -1.36 1.05
N LEU A 105 2.59 -1.02 2.29
CA LEU A 105 1.82 -1.41 3.46
C LEU A 105 1.58 -0.20 4.36
N ARG A 106 0.31 0.06 4.64
CA ARG A 106 -0.12 1.08 5.60
C ARG A 106 -0.82 0.43 6.77
N ILE A 107 -0.27 0.63 7.97
CA ILE A 107 -0.79 0.12 9.23
C ILE A 107 -1.09 1.32 10.12
N THR A 108 -2.36 1.49 10.48
CA THR A 108 -2.80 2.58 11.37
C THR A 108 -3.39 2.08 12.69
N ASN A 109 -3.55 0.76 12.80
CA ASN A 109 -4.27 0.10 13.86
C ASN A 109 -3.28 -0.62 14.77
N ILE A 110 -3.26 -0.24 16.06
CA ILE A 110 -2.31 -0.77 17.05
C ILE A 110 -2.33 -2.31 17.15
N PHE A 111 -3.50 -2.92 17.04
CA PHE A 111 -3.65 -4.38 17.08
C PHE A 111 -2.99 -5.07 15.88
N ALA A 112 -2.95 -4.43 14.71
CA ALA A 112 -2.37 -5.00 13.50
C ALA A 112 -0.85 -4.93 13.50
N VAL A 113 -0.28 -3.89 14.11
CA VAL A 113 1.17 -3.71 14.25
C VAL A 113 1.79 -4.94 14.90
N ASN A 114 1.18 -5.43 15.99
CA ASN A 114 1.68 -6.58 16.71
C ASN A 114 1.71 -7.85 15.86
N THR A 115 0.61 -8.17 15.17
CA THR A 115 0.52 -9.39 14.38
C THR A 115 1.47 -9.36 13.17
N ILE A 116 1.64 -8.19 12.55
CA ILE A 116 2.43 -8.05 11.33
C ILE A 116 3.91 -7.86 11.65
N LEU A 117 4.25 -7.12 12.70
CA LEU A 117 5.62 -6.75 13.05
C LEU A 117 6.27 -7.61 14.15
N SER A 118 5.50 -8.32 15.00
CA SER A 118 6.04 -8.96 16.22
C SER A 118 6.38 -10.45 16.11
N PRO A 119 6.42 -11.06 14.91
CA PRO A 119 7.46 -12.06 14.65
C PRO A 119 8.42 -11.59 13.54
N GLN A 120 9.73 -11.71 13.76
CA GLN A 120 10.76 -11.45 12.76
C GLN A 120 10.44 -12.14 11.41
N ASP A 121 9.92 -13.36 11.47
CA ASP A 121 9.54 -14.16 10.31
C ASP A 121 8.41 -13.57 9.47
N ASN A 122 7.58 -12.67 10.02
CA ASN A 122 6.51 -12.05 9.27
C ASN A 122 7.02 -10.89 8.43
N ILE A 123 7.86 -10.02 9.01
CA ILE A 123 8.44 -8.87 8.31
C ILE A 123 9.38 -9.35 7.21
N SER A 124 10.26 -10.30 7.50
CA SER A 124 11.27 -10.78 6.53
C SER A 124 10.66 -11.36 5.25
N LYS A 125 9.42 -11.84 5.30
CA LYS A 125 8.66 -12.36 4.14
C LYS A 125 8.10 -11.27 3.22
N LEU A 126 8.15 -9.99 3.63
CA LEU A 126 7.73 -8.85 2.83
C LEU A 126 8.84 -8.42 1.85
N THR A 127 9.33 -9.37 1.05
CA THR A 127 10.55 -9.23 0.24
C THR A 127 10.47 -8.16 -0.87
N ARG A 128 9.26 -7.74 -1.24
CA ARG A 128 9.00 -6.68 -2.22
C ARG A 128 8.54 -5.35 -1.61
N LEU A 129 8.52 -5.23 -0.28
CA LEU A 129 8.05 -4.03 0.39
C LEU A 129 8.97 -2.86 0.08
N GLU A 130 8.41 -1.83 -0.54
CA GLU A 130 9.08 -0.58 -0.90
C GLU A 130 8.65 0.56 0.01
N THR A 131 7.37 0.57 0.41
CA THR A 131 6.79 1.63 1.24
C THR A 131 6.12 1.05 2.48
N LEU A 132 6.55 1.52 3.64
CA LEU A 132 5.90 1.21 4.92
C LEU A 132 5.44 2.50 5.59
N ILE A 133 4.15 2.56 5.91
CA ILE A 133 3.54 3.68 6.63
C ILE A 133 2.95 3.12 7.93
N LEU A 134 3.55 3.50 9.05
CA LEU A 134 3.07 3.19 10.38
C LEU A 134 2.51 4.47 11.00
N THR A 135 1.23 4.48 11.36
CA THR A 135 0.64 5.62 12.06
C THR A 135 -0.11 5.15 13.30
N ASN A 136 -0.20 6.00 14.32
CA ASN A 136 -0.89 5.67 15.57
C ASN A 136 -0.35 4.37 16.19
N ILE A 137 0.98 4.23 16.17
CA ILE A 137 1.68 3.12 16.79
C ILE A 137 2.17 3.53 18.18
N SER A 138 2.20 2.57 19.11
CA SER A 138 2.82 2.74 20.43
C SER A 138 4.34 2.64 20.34
N SER A 139 5.09 3.30 21.23
CA SER A 139 6.56 3.22 21.29
C SER A 139 7.08 1.81 21.51
N SER A 140 6.31 0.98 22.22
CA SER A 140 6.67 -0.40 22.52
C SER A 140 6.97 -1.22 21.25
N TYR A 141 6.34 -0.87 20.12
CA TYR A 141 6.54 -1.54 18.83
C TYR A 141 7.74 -1.04 18.05
N LEU A 142 8.37 0.06 18.46
CA LEU A 142 9.51 0.64 17.75
C LEU A 142 10.75 -0.25 17.86
N ARG A 143 10.89 -1.12 18.87
CA ARG A 143 12.00 -2.10 18.87
C ARG A 143 11.91 -3.14 17.75
N ASN A 144 10.76 -3.33 17.13
CA ASN A 144 10.65 -4.21 15.96
C ASN A 144 11.16 -3.55 14.67
N LEU A 145 11.50 -2.25 14.69
CA LEU A 145 12.03 -1.55 13.51
C LEU A 145 13.40 -2.08 13.07
N GLN A 146 14.18 -2.67 13.99
CA GLN A 146 15.44 -3.33 13.65
C GLN A 146 15.28 -4.40 12.55
N TYR A 147 14.10 -5.00 12.41
CA TYR A 147 13.86 -6.00 11.36
C TYR A 147 13.64 -5.37 9.98
N LEU A 148 13.26 -4.08 9.93
CA LEU A 148 13.03 -3.36 8.67
C LEU A 148 14.34 -3.08 7.92
N ILE A 149 15.48 -2.99 8.62
CA ILE A 149 16.78 -2.72 8.00
C ILE A 149 17.18 -3.81 7.00
N ASN A 150 16.66 -5.03 7.19
CA ASN A 150 16.96 -6.19 6.36
C ASN A 150 16.04 -6.32 5.14
N LEU A 151 15.06 -5.42 4.98
CA LEU A 151 14.16 -5.46 3.84
C LEU A 151 14.87 -4.91 2.60
N PRO A 152 15.06 -5.73 1.54
CA PRO A 152 15.96 -5.40 0.45
C PRO A 152 15.47 -4.25 -0.45
N LYS A 153 14.17 -3.91 -0.36
CA LYS A 153 13.53 -2.91 -1.22
C LYS A 153 12.92 -1.73 -0.48
N LEU A 154 13.00 -1.70 0.85
CA LEU A 154 12.33 -0.69 1.66
C LEU A 154 12.98 0.69 1.45
N SER A 155 12.44 1.47 0.53
CA SER A 155 12.97 2.77 0.14
C SER A 155 12.23 3.94 0.80
N SER A 156 11.04 3.71 1.34
CA SER A 156 10.21 4.73 1.98
C SER A 156 9.63 4.25 3.30
N LEU A 157 9.90 5.00 4.37
CA LEU A 157 9.41 4.73 5.72
C LEU A 157 8.74 5.99 6.29
N THR A 158 7.50 5.83 6.73
CA THR A 158 6.81 6.85 7.53
C THR A 158 6.44 6.26 8.89
N ILE A 159 6.84 6.93 9.95
CA ILE A 159 6.50 6.58 11.33
C ILE A 159 5.81 7.78 11.98
N ILE A 160 4.56 7.59 12.37
CA ILE A 160 3.77 8.57 13.13
C ILE A 160 3.34 7.90 14.43
N CYS A 161 4.14 8.11 15.46
CA CYS A 161 3.93 7.66 16.82
C CYS A 161 3.32 8.80 17.61
N LYS A 162 2.02 8.72 17.89
CA LYS A 162 1.33 9.69 18.76
C LYS A 162 1.22 9.05 20.12
N GLY A 163 1.75 9.69 21.15
CA GLY A 163 1.92 9.06 22.45
C GLY A 163 0.64 8.47 23.01
N ASP A 164 0.71 7.22 23.44
CA ASP A 164 -0.29 6.65 24.33
C ASP A 164 -0.12 7.32 25.70
N ILE A 165 -1.16 8.00 26.20
CA ILE A 165 -1.22 8.55 27.57
C ILE A 165 -1.30 7.43 28.63
N ILE A 166 -0.95 6.19 28.28
CA ILE A 166 -1.11 5.04 29.17
C ILE A 166 0.14 4.93 30.05
N TYR A 167 0.07 5.63 31.18
CA TYR A 167 0.97 5.75 32.34
C TYR A 167 1.52 4.44 32.97
N LYS A 168 1.63 3.30 32.27
CA LYS A 168 1.91 2.02 32.95
C LYS A 168 3.21 1.31 32.57
N ASP A 169 3.86 1.66 31.47
CA ASP A 169 5.18 1.11 31.15
C ASP A 169 6.23 2.22 31.11
N TYR A 170 6.99 2.35 32.22
CA TYR A 170 8.10 3.29 32.41
C TYR A 170 9.31 3.02 31.49
N THR A 171 9.17 2.24 30.43
CA THR A 171 10.26 2.07 29.46
C THR A 171 10.29 3.31 28.56
N MET A 172 10.96 4.36 29.02
CA MET A 172 11.29 5.50 28.18
C MET A 172 12.07 4.96 26.98
N TYR A 173 11.47 5.07 25.80
CA TYR A 173 12.15 4.71 24.57
C TYR A 173 13.07 5.83 24.15
N ASP A 174 14.26 5.47 23.70
CA ASP A 174 15.26 6.44 23.29
C ASP A 174 15.02 6.82 21.82
N GLN A 175 14.81 8.12 21.54
CA GLN A 175 14.70 8.61 20.16
C GLN A 175 15.96 8.31 19.37
N ALA A 176 17.13 8.42 20.00
CA ALA A 176 18.41 8.15 19.36
C ALA A 176 18.49 6.74 18.79
N GLU A 177 17.99 5.74 19.54
CA GLU A 177 18.03 4.35 19.11
C GLU A 177 17.19 4.13 17.85
N ILE A 178 16.05 4.82 17.72
CA ILE A 178 15.21 4.76 16.52
C ILE A 178 15.97 5.33 15.32
N TYR A 179 16.56 6.52 15.45
CA TYR A 179 17.36 7.11 14.37
C TYR A 179 18.54 6.22 14.02
N HIS A 180 19.25 5.70 15.01
CA HIS A 180 20.40 4.82 14.82
C HIS A 180 20.02 3.54 14.06
N GLN A 181 18.94 2.87 14.42
CA GLN A 181 18.45 1.68 13.72
C GLN A 181 18.04 2.00 12.28
N ILE A 182 17.26 3.07 12.08
CA ILE A 182 16.74 3.42 10.75
C ILE A 182 17.86 3.86 9.81
N PHE A 183 18.83 4.62 10.31
CA PHE A 183 19.95 5.12 9.51
C PHE A 183 20.95 4.04 9.09
N GLN A 184 20.88 2.84 9.69
CA GLN A 184 21.61 1.68 9.20
C GLN A 184 21.02 1.08 7.92
N SER A 185 19.81 1.46 7.51
CA SER A 185 19.22 0.92 6.29
C SER A 185 19.97 1.41 5.03
N PRO A 186 20.51 0.49 4.21
CA PRO A 186 21.30 0.86 3.03
C PRO A 186 20.45 1.30 1.84
N VAL A 187 19.14 1.03 1.87
CA VAL A 187 18.21 1.25 0.75
C VAL A 187 17.17 2.34 1.02
N LEU A 188 17.04 2.80 2.26
CA LEU A 188 16.04 3.77 2.66
C LEU A 188 16.35 5.17 2.12
N LYS A 189 15.52 5.68 1.22
CA LYS A 189 15.68 7.00 0.58
C LYS A 189 14.81 8.08 1.17
N TYR A 190 13.62 7.71 1.65
CA TYR A 190 12.66 8.63 2.24
C TYR A 190 12.34 8.21 3.66
N PHE A 191 12.53 9.14 4.61
CA PHE A 191 12.18 8.94 6.00
C PHE A 191 11.35 10.12 6.54
N ASN A 192 10.16 9.82 7.06
CA ASN A 192 9.25 10.80 7.63
C ASN A 192 8.82 10.36 9.03
N VAL A 193 9.10 11.18 10.03
CA VAL A 193 8.97 10.80 11.43
C VAL A 193 8.23 11.86 12.24
N LEU A 194 7.32 11.39 13.09
CA LEU A 194 6.66 12.12 14.15
C LEU A 194 6.63 11.23 15.40
N LEU A 195 7.32 11.63 16.47
CA LEU A 195 7.29 10.94 17.77
C LEU A 195 6.78 11.93 18.84
N GLU A 196 5.45 12.04 19.02
CA GLU A 196 4.80 12.93 20.01
C GLU A 196 4.80 12.28 21.41
N MET A 197 5.97 11.92 21.91
CA MET A 197 6.11 11.15 23.14
C MET A 197 7.10 11.81 24.10
N SER A 198 6.95 11.56 25.41
CA SER A 198 7.95 11.88 26.44
C SER A 198 9.17 10.95 26.32
N LEU A 199 9.81 10.95 25.16
CA LEU A 199 11.03 10.19 24.92
C LEU A 199 12.22 11.02 25.41
N MET A 200 13.30 10.35 25.76
CA MET A 200 14.54 11.04 26.08
C MET A 200 15.03 11.85 24.86
N PRO A 201 15.59 13.06 25.09
CA PRO A 201 16.20 13.85 24.01
C PRO A 201 17.30 13.07 23.30
N ILE A 202 17.46 13.31 22.01
CA ILE A 202 18.44 12.61 21.15
C ILE A 202 19.88 12.86 21.63
N VAL A 203 20.16 14.08 22.13
CA VAL A 203 21.49 14.48 22.61
C VAL A 203 21.98 13.60 23.77
N SER A 204 21.07 12.98 24.52
CA SER A 204 21.45 12.16 25.68
C SER A 204 22.18 10.86 25.31
N SER A 205 22.13 10.43 24.03
CA SER A 205 22.58 9.09 23.64
C SER A 205 23.09 8.95 22.20
N LEU A 206 22.75 9.86 21.28
CA LEU A 206 23.28 9.83 19.90
C LEU A 206 24.52 10.72 19.77
N SER A 207 25.62 10.16 19.30
CA SER A 207 26.83 10.92 18.97
C SER A 207 26.86 11.34 17.49
N PHE A 208 27.75 12.26 17.14
CA PHE A 208 27.99 12.62 15.74
C PHE A 208 28.46 11.40 14.93
N ALA A 209 27.94 11.26 13.71
CA ALA A 209 28.33 10.20 12.80
C ALA A 209 29.81 10.34 12.43
N THR A 210 30.56 9.25 12.57
CA THR A 210 31.99 9.22 12.24
C THR A 210 32.27 8.52 10.92
N ASN A 211 31.60 7.40 10.63
CA ASN A 211 31.79 6.60 9.40
C ASN A 211 30.58 5.75 9.00
N ARG A 212 29.40 6.02 9.58
CA ARG A 212 28.16 5.30 9.28
C ARG A 212 27.13 6.28 8.77
N TYR A 213 26.99 6.32 7.44
CA TYR A 213 26.10 7.23 6.77
C TYR A 213 24.89 6.50 6.22
N SER A 214 23.73 7.10 6.40
CA SER A 214 22.47 6.64 5.86
C SER A 214 22.34 6.99 4.39
N SER A 215 21.56 6.17 3.68
CA SER A 215 21.20 6.38 2.28
C SER A 215 20.04 7.37 2.07
N VAL A 216 19.48 7.92 3.15
CA VAL A 216 18.33 8.83 3.14
C VAL A 216 18.65 10.11 2.37
N GLU A 217 17.78 10.44 1.42
CA GLU A 217 17.84 11.64 0.59
C GLU A 217 16.74 12.65 0.95
N HIS A 218 15.64 12.16 1.53
CA HIS A 218 14.48 12.95 1.90
C HIS A 218 14.13 12.69 3.36
N LEU A 219 14.32 13.70 4.21
CA LEU A 219 14.06 13.62 5.64
C LEU A 219 12.98 14.61 6.05
N VAL A 220 11.93 14.11 6.68
CA VAL A 220 10.85 14.92 7.25
C VAL A 220 10.79 14.65 8.75
N ILE A 221 11.13 15.64 9.57
CA ILE A 221 11.05 15.57 11.03
C ILE A 221 9.91 16.46 11.47
N LYS A 222 8.86 15.84 12.01
CA LYS A 222 7.69 16.56 12.52
C LYS A 222 7.73 16.79 14.03
N ASN A 223 8.69 16.17 14.70
CA ASN A 223 8.96 16.39 16.12
C ASN A 223 9.41 17.83 16.37
N ASN A 224 9.20 18.28 17.61
CA ASN A 224 9.97 19.39 18.15
C ASN A 224 11.39 18.86 18.40
N ILE A 225 12.38 19.46 17.75
CA ILE A 225 13.79 19.12 17.95
C ILE A 225 14.59 20.36 18.32
N GLU A 226 15.62 20.18 19.13
CA GLU A 226 16.61 21.21 19.39
C GLU A 226 17.61 21.31 18.24
N LEU A 227 18.24 22.48 18.10
CA LEU A 227 19.25 22.70 17.06
C LEU A 227 20.44 21.72 17.15
N ASN A 228 20.87 21.37 18.37
CA ASN A 228 21.96 20.42 18.58
C ASN A 228 21.59 19.00 18.13
N GLU A 229 20.35 18.57 18.39
CA GLU A 229 19.82 17.29 17.92
C GLU A 229 19.78 17.23 16.40
N LEU A 230 19.36 18.33 15.76
CA LEU A 230 19.36 18.43 14.32
C LEU A 230 20.77 18.26 13.73
N TYR A 231 21.79 18.90 14.30
CA TYR A 231 23.17 18.72 13.82
C TYR A 231 23.65 17.27 13.92
N ILE A 232 23.30 16.58 15.01
CA ILE A 232 23.61 15.17 15.18
C ILE A 232 22.90 14.34 14.10
N ILE A 233 21.59 14.52 13.92
CA ILE A 233 20.81 13.81 12.88
C ILE A 233 21.42 14.04 11.49
N LEU A 234 21.70 15.30 11.14
CA LEU A 234 22.23 15.65 9.82
C LEU A 234 23.61 15.06 9.55
N SER A 235 24.42 14.81 10.58
CA SER A 235 25.71 14.13 10.41
C SER A 235 25.56 12.71 9.84
N TYR A 236 24.44 12.02 10.09
CA TYR A 236 24.17 10.69 9.54
C TYR A 236 23.66 10.70 8.09
N VAL A 237 23.16 11.82 7.57
CA VAL A 237 22.49 11.89 6.25
C VAL A 237 23.20 12.83 5.28
N PRO A 238 24.48 12.59 4.93
CA PRO A 238 25.25 13.50 4.08
C PRO A 238 24.72 13.63 2.65
N GLN A 239 23.88 12.68 2.20
CA GLN A 239 23.25 12.67 0.86
C GLN A 239 21.88 13.36 0.83
N ILE A 240 21.52 14.10 1.89
CA ILE A 240 20.22 14.75 1.98
C ILE A 240 20.03 15.78 0.86
N ARG A 241 18.88 15.67 0.18
CA ARG A 241 18.45 16.57 -0.91
C ARG A 241 17.25 17.41 -0.50
N ARG A 242 16.42 16.88 0.40
CA ARG A 242 15.27 17.60 0.97
C ARG A 242 15.19 17.36 2.46
N LEU A 243 15.13 18.45 3.21
CA LEU A 243 14.89 18.48 4.64
C LEU A 243 13.61 19.27 4.91
N SER A 244 12.70 18.70 5.68
CA SER A 244 11.51 19.39 6.18
C SER A 244 11.44 19.22 7.68
N ILE A 245 11.34 20.33 8.42
CA ILE A 245 11.25 20.33 9.88
C ILE A 245 9.99 21.11 10.26
N SER A 246 9.15 20.54 11.11
CA SER A 246 7.91 21.21 11.54
C SER A 246 8.14 22.28 12.61
N ALA A 247 9.01 22.03 13.58
CA ALA A 247 9.31 22.97 14.65
C ALA A 247 10.76 22.79 15.13
N LEU A 248 11.48 23.91 15.24
CA LEU A 248 12.86 23.96 15.71
C LEU A 248 12.90 24.84 16.98
N GLN A 249 13.36 24.27 18.08
CA GLN A 249 13.50 25.00 19.34
C GLN A 249 14.91 25.62 19.42
N LYS A 250 14.97 26.87 19.89
CA LYS A 250 16.25 27.47 20.32
C LYS A 250 16.57 26.93 21.71
N PRO A 251 17.87 26.70 22.01
CA PRO A 251 18.31 26.26 23.34
C PRO A 251 17.91 27.25 24.43
#